data_AF-A0A969GHM4-F1
#
_entry.id   AF-A0A969GHM4-F1
#
_cell.length_a   1.000
_cell.length_b   1.000
_cell.length_c   1.000
_cell.angle_alpha   90.00
_cell.angle_beta   90.00
_cell.angle_gamma   90.00
#
_symmetry.space_group_name_H-M   'P 1'
#
loop_
_entity.id
_entity.type
_entity.pdbx_description
1 polymer ?
#
loop_
_entity_poly.entity_id
_entity_poly.type
_entity_poly.pdbx_seq_one_letter_code
_entity_poly.pdbx_strand_id
1 'polypeptide(L)'
;MTCNRCLFPIAAPVRCSVEESFHPLTDVGTGRYIHPSEFEGSAQELEDPALIIDEQHILDISEIVRQALWLSLPMYPGCNWEGESQCPNLAIYLSDVGEMEAYSLGAELPATENEEVDPRWAALLALRGKMDEEA
;
A
#
# COMPACT_ATOMS: atom_id res chain seq x y z
N MET A 1 6.53 5.87 2.34
CA MET A 1 5.74 5.26 1.25
C MET A 1 5.61 6.25 0.11
N THR A 2 5.14 5.85 -1.06
CA THR A 2 5.08 6.71 -2.26
C THR A 2 3.65 7.10 -2.58
N CYS A 3 3.40 8.35 -2.96
CA CYS A 3 2.09 8.80 -3.40
C CYS A 3 1.76 8.23 -4.79
N ASN A 4 0.59 7.61 -4.96
CA ASN A 4 0.19 7.06 -6.25
C ASN A 4 -0.14 8.15 -7.30
N ARG A 5 -0.39 9.39 -6.87
CA ARG A 5 -0.70 10.51 -7.78
C ARG A 5 0.56 11.16 -8.34
N CYS A 6 1.51 11.54 -7.49
CA CYS A 6 2.69 12.31 -7.89
C CYS A 6 4.00 11.50 -7.87
N LEU A 7 3.99 10.26 -7.39
CA LEU A 7 5.17 9.39 -7.26
C LEU A 7 6.28 9.92 -6.34
N PHE A 8 6.01 10.98 -5.58
CA PHE A 8 6.93 11.48 -4.55
C PHE A 8 6.77 10.70 -3.23
N PRO A 9 7.84 10.59 -2.43
CA PRO A 9 7.78 10.03 -1.09
C PRO A 9 6.89 10.89 -0.20
N ILE A 10 6.05 10.24 0.61
CA ILE A 10 5.12 10.86 1.54
C ILE A 10 5.18 10.18 2.91
N ALA A 11 4.85 10.98 3.92
CA ALA A 11 4.50 10.50 5.26
C ALA A 11 2.97 10.39 5.35
N ALA A 12 2.46 9.17 5.48
CA ALA A 12 1.05 8.93 5.75
C ALA A 12 0.89 8.41 7.18
N PRO A 13 -0.04 8.97 7.98
CA PRO A 13 -0.31 8.44 9.30
C PRO A 13 -1.00 7.08 9.17
N VAL A 14 -0.47 6.08 9.87
CA VAL A 14 -1.10 4.74 10.00
C VAL A 14 -1.55 4.61 11.44
N ARG A 15 -2.81 4.21 11.63
CA ARG A 15 -3.38 3.91 12.94
C ARG A 15 -3.90 2.49 12.89
N CYS A 16 -3.45 1.65 13.80
CA CYS A 16 -3.91 0.28 13.96
C CYS A 16 -4.33 0.07 15.42
N SER A 17 -5.32 -0.79 15.61
CA SER A 17 -5.71 -1.32 16.92
C SER A 17 -5.35 -2.79 16.93
N VAL A 18 -4.82 -3.27 18.05
CA VAL A 18 -4.42 -4.67 18.24
C VAL A 18 -5.07 -5.15 19.52
N GLU A 19 -5.62 -6.36 19.48
CA GLU A 19 -6.16 -7.07 20.64
C GLU A 19 -5.83 -8.56 20.44
N GLU A 20 -4.87 -9.06 21.22
CA GLU A 20 -4.41 -10.46 21.17
C GLU A 20 -4.15 -10.96 22.59
N SER A 21 -4.24 -12.28 22.78
CA SER A 21 -3.95 -12.94 24.07
C SER A 21 -2.58 -13.60 24.01
N PHE A 22 -1.73 -13.27 24.99
CA PHE A 22 -0.38 -13.82 25.09
C PHE A 22 -0.28 -14.74 26.30
N HIS A 23 0.30 -15.91 26.11
CA HIS A 23 0.35 -16.95 27.14
C HIS A 23 1.79 -17.38 27.43
N PRO A 24 2.17 -17.58 28.71
CA PRO A 24 3.51 -18.01 29.06
C PRO A 24 3.76 -19.48 28.70
N LEU A 25 5.00 -19.77 28.30
CA LEU A 25 5.48 -21.14 28.08
C LEU A 25 5.97 -21.81 29.36
N THR A 26 6.40 -21.01 30.32
CA THR A 26 6.90 -21.44 31.63
C THR A 26 6.10 -20.82 32.76
N ASP A 27 5.85 -21.61 33.81
CA ASP A 27 5.24 -21.10 35.03
C ASP A 27 6.16 -20.05 35.68
N VAL A 28 5.61 -18.85 35.93
CA VAL A 28 6.39 -17.69 36.41
C VAL A 28 7.00 -17.92 37.80
N GLY A 29 6.33 -18.71 38.64
CA GLY A 29 6.77 -18.96 40.03
C GLY A 29 7.85 -20.04 40.14
N THR A 30 7.80 -21.06 39.29
CA THR A 30 8.63 -22.27 39.38
C THR A 30 9.63 -22.42 38.24
N GLY A 31 9.45 -21.70 37.13
CA GLY A 31 10.22 -21.86 35.90
C GLY A 31 9.96 -23.19 35.18
N ARG A 32 8.96 -23.97 35.61
CA ARG A 32 8.61 -25.24 34.98
C ARG A 32 7.91 -24.99 33.65
N TYR A 33 8.28 -25.74 32.63
CA TYR A 33 7.56 -25.77 31.36
C TYR A 33 6.08 -26.17 31.54
N ILE A 34 5.18 -25.41 30.93
CA ILE A 34 3.74 -25.68 30.93
C ILE A 34 3.45 -26.68 29.82
N HIS A 35 2.95 -27.86 30.20
CA HIS A 35 2.63 -28.91 29.24
C HIS A 35 1.48 -28.43 28.31
N PRO A 36 1.43 -28.83 27.02
CA PRO A 36 0.34 -28.42 26.11
C PRO A 36 -1.07 -28.72 26.62
N SER A 37 -1.25 -29.71 27.49
CA SER A 37 -2.54 -30.03 28.13
C SER A 37 -2.94 -29.07 29.27
N GLU A 38 -1.99 -28.29 29.77
CA GLU A 38 -2.15 -27.30 30.86
C GLU A 38 -2.14 -25.87 30.31
N PHE A 39 -2.01 -25.70 28.99
CA PHE A 39 -1.99 -24.39 28.34
C PHE A 39 -3.36 -23.71 28.46
N GLU A 40 -3.36 -22.44 28.87
CA GLU A 40 -4.59 -21.68 29.10
C GLU A 40 -5.25 -21.17 27.81
N GLY A 41 -4.49 -21.05 26.72
CA GLY A 41 -4.97 -20.65 25.40
C GLY A 41 -5.47 -21.82 24.55
N SER A 42 -5.85 -21.52 23.32
CA SER A 42 -6.19 -22.50 22.29
C SER A 42 -4.97 -23.24 21.76
N ALA A 43 -5.18 -24.41 21.17
CA ALA A 43 -4.11 -25.16 20.51
C ALA A 43 -3.47 -24.35 19.35
N GLN A 44 -4.26 -23.51 18.67
CA GLN A 44 -3.78 -22.65 17.60
C GLN A 44 -2.86 -21.55 18.14
N GLU A 45 -3.21 -20.92 19.26
CA GLU A 45 -2.36 -19.91 19.90
C GLU A 45 -1.06 -20.51 20.43
N LEU A 46 -1.07 -21.78 20.87
CA LEU A 46 0.16 -22.48 21.27
C LEU A 46 1.12 -22.70 20.09
N GLU A 47 0.58 -22.86 18.88
CA GLU A 47 1.35 -23.04 17.65
C GLU A 47 1.89 -21.71 17.08
N ASP A 48 1.37 -20.57 17.51
CA ASP A 48 1.82 -19.25 17.08
C ASP A 48 2.90 -18.69 18.01
N PRO A 49 4.19 -18.70 17.61
CA PRO A 49 5.27 -18.19 18.45
C PRO A 49 5.13 -16.71 18.78
N ALA A 50 4.37 -15.92 17.99
CA ALA A 50 4.15 -14.51 18.27
C ALA A 50 3.24 -14.27 19.48
N LEU A 51 2.47 -15.28 19.91
CA LEU A 51 1.55 -15.20 21.05
C LEU A 51 2.13 -15.86 22.31
N ILE A 52 3.37 -16.34 22.25
CA ILE A 52 4.03 -17.02 23.37
C ILE A 52 4.97 -16.07 24.10
N ILE A 53 4.79 -16.01 25.43
CA ILE A 53 5.75 -15.38 26.33
C ILE A 53 6.77 -16.45 26.71
N ASP A 54 8.01 -16.26 26.26
CA ASP A 54 9.09 -17.21 26.45
C ASP A 54 9.62 -17.25 27.90
N GLU A 55 10.65 -18.07 28.13
CA GLU A 55 11.33 -18.27 29.40
C GLU A 55 12.00 -16.99 29.98
N GLN A 56 12.19 -15.96 29.16
CA GLN A 56 12.63 -14.65 29.62
C GLN A 56 11.48 -13.84 30.24
N HIS A 57 10.24 -14.30 30.09
CA HIS A 57 9.03 -13.64 30.59
C HIS A 57 8.86 -12.21 30.05
N ILE A 58 9.30 -11.97 28.81
CA ILE A 58 9.18 -10.68 28.13
C ILE A 58 8.03 -10.76 27.13
N LEU A 59 7.08 -9.83 27.24
CA LEU A 59 6.01 -9.67 26.27
C LEU A 59 6.57 -9.02 24.99
N ASP A 60 6.79 -9.82 23.94
CA ASP A 60 7.20 -9.34 22.63
C ASP A 60 5.98 -9.12 21.72
N ILE A 61 5.62 -7.86 21.48
CA ILE A 61 4.51 -7.47 20.60
C ILE A 61 4.98 -7.15 19.17
N SER A 62 6.26 -7.30 18.86
CA SER A 62 6.86 -6.80 17.61
C SER A 62 6.17 -7.39 16.39
N GLU A 63 5.90 -8.69 16.41
CA GLU A 63 5.29 -9.40 15.28
C GLU A 63 3.81 -9.04 15.11
N ILE A 64 3.04 -9.00 16.20
CA ILE A 64 1.63 -8.61 16.16
C ILE A 64 1.48 -7.16 15.68
N VAL A 65 2.32 -6.24 16.18
CA VAL A 65 2.34 -4.86 15.72
C VAL A 65 2.76 -4.76 14.25
N ARG A 66 3.74 -5.55 13.81
CA ARG A 66 4.17 -5.59 12.40
C ARG A 66 3.01 -6.01 11.49
N GLN A 67 2.27 -7.06 11.85
CA GLN A 67 1.11 -7.52 11.09
C GLN A 67 -0.02 -6.49 11.08
N ALA A 68 -0.36 -5.92 12.24
CA ALA A 68 -1.39 -4.91 12.35
C ALA A 68 -1.07 -3.65 11.53
N LEU A 69 0.19 -3.20 11.54
CA LEU A 69 0.66 -2.11 10.70
C LEU A 69 0.53 -2.46 9.22
N TRP A 70 0.95 -3.66 8.81
CA TRP A 70 0.86 -4.12 7.43
C TRP A 70 -0.58 -4.10 6.91
N LEU A 71 -1.52 -4.62 7.71
CA LEU A 71 -2.96 -4.63 7.38
C LEU A 71 -3.57 -3.23 7.36
N SER A 72 -3.01 -2.29 8.11
CA SER A 72 -3.51 -0.92 8.20
C SER A 72 -2.90 0.02 7.16
N LEU A 73 -1.96 -0.45 6.33
CA LEU A 73 -1.39 0.37 5.26
C LEU A 73 -2.47 0.72 4.23
N PRO A 74 -2.58 1.99 3.81
CA PRO A 74 -3.56 2.36 2.80
C PRO A 74 -3.20 1.73 1.45
N MET A 75 -4.16 1.07 0.81
CA MET A 75 -3.97 0.44 -0.51
C MET A 75 -3.63 1.48 -1.59
N TYR A 76 -4.17 2.69 -1.47
CA TYR A 76 -3.93 3.79 -2.40
C TYR A 76 -3.43 5.04 -1.65
N PRO A 77 -2.13 5.10 -1.33
CA PRO A 77 -1.56 6.21 -0.58
C PRO A 77 -1.53 7.51 -1.40
N GLY A 78 -2.02 8.59 -0.79
CA GLY A 78 -2.07 9.93 -1.38
C GLY A 78 -1.33 10.96 -0.55
N CYS A 79 -0.73 11.96 -1.20
CA CYS A 79 -0.20 13.15 -0.54
C CYS A 79 -1.32 13.98 0.09
N ASN A 80 -1.02 14.71 1.18
CA ASN A 80 -1.98 15.53 1.93
C ASN A 80 -2.38 16.85 1.20
N TRP A 81 -2.31 16.87 -0.13
CA TRP A 81 -2.68 18.04 -0.93
C TRP A 81 -4.17 18.00 -1.26
N GLU A 82 -4.91 18.91 -0.64
CA GLU A 82 -6.38 19.07 -0.76
C GLU A 82 -6.79 20.25 -1.67
N GLY A 83 -5.85 20.92 -2.34
CA GLY A 83 -6.16 22.05 -3.21
C GLY A 83 -6.94 21.64 -4.46
N GLU A 84 -7.76 22.55 -4.98
CA GLU A 84 -8.48 22.41 -6.25
C GLU A 84 -7.53 22.34 -7.46
N SER A 85 -6.34 22.91 -7.33
CA SER A 85 -5.30 22.89 -8.36
C SER A 85 -4.48 21.60 -8.33
N GLN A 86 -3.77 21.35 -9.43
CA GLN A 86 -2.86 20.22 -9.55
C GLN A 86 -1.84 20.19 -8.41
N CYS A 87 -1.60 19.01 -7.84
CA CYS A 87 -0.60 18.83 -6.79
C CYS A 87 0.77 19.35 -7.25
N PRO A 88 1.46 20.20 -6.48
CA PRO A 88 2.76 20.76 -6.88
C PRO A 88 3.80 19.69 -7.24
N ASN A 89 3.85 18.60 -6.47
CA ASN A 89 4.75 17.48 -6.75
C ASN A 89 4.42 16.76 -8.06
N LEU A 90 3.14 16.72 -8.44
CA LEU A 90 2.74 16.16 -9.74
C LEU A 90 3.15 17.10 -10.87
N ALA A 91 3.02 18.41 -10.70
CA ALA A 91 3.46 19.37 -11.71
C ALA A 91 4.98 19.26 -11.97
N ILE A 92 5.78 19.14 -10.90
CA ILE A 92 7.23 18.91 -11.00
C ILE A 92 7.52 17.56 -11.68
N TYR A 93 6.85 16.48 -11.26
CA TYR A 93 7.03 15.18 -11.89
C TYR A 93 6.74 15.23 -13.40
N LEU A 94 5.66 15.89 -13.80
CA LEU A 94 5.31 16.02 -15.21
C LEU A 94 6.27 16.92 -16.00
N SER A 95 6.84 17.98 -15.40
CA SER A 95 7.88 18.76 -16.08
C SER A 95 9.13 17.92 -16.32
N ASP A 96 9.56 17.17 -15.31
CA ASP A 96 10.77 16.34 -15.39
C ASP A 96 10.60 15.21 -16.43
N VAL A 97 9.41 14.61 -16.51
CA VAL A 97 9.10 13.57 -17.51
C VAL A 97 8.85 14.18 -18.90
N GLY A 98 8.20 15.33 -18.99
CA GLY A 98 7.96 16.04 -20.26
C GLY A 98 9.25 16.56 -20.90
N GLU A 99 10.26 16.93 -20.10
CA GLU A 99 11.61 17.21 -20.60
C GLU A 99 12.28 15.97 -21.22
N MET A 100 11.87 14.76 -20.81
CA MET A 100 12.36 13.51 -21.40
C MET A 100 11.70 13.19 -22.75
N GLU A 101 10.44 13.61 -22.98
CA GLU A 101 9.80 13.54 -24.30
C GLU A 101 10.48 14.48 -25.31
N ALA A 102 11.06 15.59 -24.85
CA ALA A 102 11.86 16.48 -25.71
C ALA A 102 13.18 15.84 -26.19
N TYR A 103 13.67 14.77 -25.55
CA TYR A 103 14.85 14.03 -26.00
C TYR A 103 14.54 12.88 -26.97
N SER A 104 13.26 12.63 -27.30
CA SER A 104 12.85 11.66 -28.33
C SER A 104 11.97 12.23 -29.44
N LEU A 105 11.82 13.56 -29.53
CA LEU A 105 11.09 14.24 -30.60
C LEU A 105 11.91 15.39 -31.22
N GLY A 106 13.21 15.16 -31.40
CA GLY A 106 14.03 15.87 -32.38
C GLY A 106 13.87 15.34 -33.81
N ALA A 107 12.91 14.43 -34.04
CA ALA A 107 12.44 14.09 -35.36
C ALA A 107 11.03 14.69 -35.50
N GLU A 108 10.87 15.58 -36.47
CA GLU A 108 9.57 15.95 -37.00
C GLU A 108 8.72 14.68 -37.09
N LEU A 109 7.67 14.56 -36.26
CA LEU A 109 6.68 13.52 -36.46
C LEU A 109 6.13 13.76 -37.86
N PRO A 110 6.34 12.86 -38.84
CA PRO A 110 5.66 13.00 -40.10
C PRO A 110 4.17 13.03 -39.74
N ALA A 111 3.43 13.98 -40.29
CA ALA A 111 1.98 13.99 -40.19
C ALA A 111 1.51 12.62 -40.71
N THR A 112 1.20 11.70 -39.81
CA THR A 112 0.71 10.38 -40.17
C THR A 112 -0.72 10.61 -40.60
N GLU A 113 -0.93 10.75 -41.90
CA GLU A 113 -2.26 10.81 -42.52
C GLU A 113 -3.08 9.51 -42.31
N ASN A 114 -2.55 8.54 -41.57
CA ASN A 114 -3.26 7.38 -41.06
C ASN A 114 -2.84 7.12 -39.60
N GLU A 115 -3.51 7.75 -38.65
CA GLU A 115 -3.61 7.19 -37.30
C GLU A 115 -4.42 5.89 -37.40
N GLU A 116 -3.76 4.76 -37.59
CA GLU A 116 -4.37 3.45 -37.35
C GLU A 116 -4.76 3.40 -35.87
N VAL A 117 -6.00 3.78 -35.60
CA VAL A 117 -6.60 3.74 -34.27
C VAL A 117 -6.49 2.32 -33.73
N ASP A 118 -5.85 2.15 -32.57
CA ASP A 118 -5.79 0.85 -31.90
C ASP A 118 -7.21 0.28 -31.77
N PRO A 119 -7.47 -0.95 -32.27
CA PRO A 119 -8.81 -1.53 -32.29
C PRO A 119 -9.44 -1.64 -30.90
N ARG A 120 -8.65 -1.68 -29.83
CA ARG A 120 -9.16 -1.65 -28.44
C ARG A 120 -9.84 -0.32 -28.10
N TRP A 121 -9.46 0.77 -28.76
CA TRP A 121 -9.89 2.14 -28.43
C TRP A 121 -10.97 2.66 -29.39
N ALA A 122 -11.24 1.92 -30.47
CA ALA A 122 -12.29 2.26 -31.45
C ALA A 122 -13.67 2.47 -30.80
N ALA A 123 -14.01 1.67 -29.78
CA ALA A 123 -15.27 1.80 -29.05
C ALA A 123 -15.39 3.11 -28.25
N LEU A 124 -14.27 3.62 -27.71
CA LEU A 124 -14.24 4.86 -26.95
C LEU A 124 -14.35 6.09 -27.87
N LEU A 125 -13.74 6.02 -29.06
CA LEU A 125 -13.89 7.07 -30.08
C LEU A 125 -15.33 7.18 -30.59
N ALA A 126 -16.01 6.05 -30.76
CA ALA A 126 -17.43 6.04 -31.12
C ALA A 126 -18.33 6.67 -30.03
N LEU A 127 -17.93 6.59 -28.76
CA LEU A 127 -18.63 7.26 -27.66
C LEU A 127 -18.35 8.77 -27.64
N ARG A 128 -17.12 9.19 -27.91
CA ARG A 128 -16.77 10.62 -28.01
C ARG A 128 -17.57 11.32 -29.10
N GLY A 129 -17.66 10.73 -30.29
CA GLY A 129 -18.45 11.31 -31.40
C GLY A 129 -19.93 11.46 -31.07
N LYS A 130 -20.52 10.52 -30.32
CA LYS A 130 -21.91 10.63 -29.85
C LYS A 130 -22.12 11.73 -28.83
N MET A 131 -21.14 11.95 -27.95
CA MET A 131 -21.19 13.03 -26.96
C MET A 131 -21.07 14.41 -27.61
N ASP A 132 -20.30 14.52 -28.69
CA ASP A 132 -20.14 15.76 -29.44
C ASP A 132 -21.39 16.10 -30.30
N GLU A 133 -22.20 15.10 -30.67
CA GLU A 133 -23.47 15.27 -31.40
C GLU A 133 -24.67 15.61 -30.50
N GLU A 134 -24.57 15.32 -29.19
CA GLU A 134 -25.62 15.57 -28.19
C GLU A 134 -25.44 16.92 -27.43
N ALA A 135 -24.39 17.68 -27.73
CA ALA A 135 -24.08 19.00 -27.17
C ALA A 135 -24.47 20.16 -28.10
#